data_AF-A0A2R8F3Q8-F1
#
_entry.id   AF-A0A2R8F3Q8-F1
#
_cell.length_a   1.000
_cell.length_b   1.000
_cell.length_c   1.000
_cell.angle_alpha   90.00
_cell.angle_beta   90.00
_cell.angle_gamma   90.00
#
_symmetry.space_group_name_H-M   'P 1'
#
loop_
_entity.id
_entity.type
_entity.pdbx_description
1 polymer ?
#
loop_
_entity_poly.entity_id
_entity_poly.type
_entity_poly.pdbx_seq_one_letter_code
_entity_poly.pdbx_strand_id
1 'polypeptide(L)' 'MIQTFYRQNKTELLLIKLFDRFHNIQTVSIKPYEKRQEIILETQQEFIPLAEYLKLREIAIELNKYCKLYAT' A
#
# COMPACT_ATOMS: atom_id res chain seq x y z
N MET A 1 -6.57 -9.00 -6.83
CA MET A 1 -5.46 -8.87 -7.81
C MET A 1 -4.11 -9.23 -7.20
N ILE A 2 -3.74 -8.69 -6.02
CA ILE A 2 -2.52 -9.08 -5.30
C ILE A 2 -2.52 -10.59 -4.99
N GLN A 3 -3.65 -11.14 -4.53
CA GLN A 3 -3.81 -12.59 -4.32
C GLN A 3 -3.58 -13.44 -5.58
N THR A 4 -3.89 -12.92 -6.76
CA THR A 4 -3.65 -13.62 -8.03
C THR A 4 -2.16 -13.67 -8.37
N PHE A 5 -1.45 -12.55 -8.18
CA PHE A 5 0.00 -12.49 -8.40
C PHE A 5 0.79 -13.27 -7.35
N TYR A 6 0.29 -13.30 -6.11
CA TYR A 6 0.78 -14.17 -5.06
C TYR A 6 0.76 -15.65 -5.50
N ARG A 7 -0.37 -16.13 -6.01
CA ARG A 7 -0.52 -17.52 -6.49
C ARG A 7 0.34 -17.85 -7.72
N GLN A 8 0.69 -16.84 -8.54
CA GLN A 8 1.51 -17.02 -9.74
C GLN A 8 3.01 -16.77 -9.49
N ASN A 9 3.42 -16.51 -8.23
CA ASN A 9 4.80 -16.25 -7.83
C ASN A 9 5.48 -15.08 -8.60
N LYS A 10 4.70 -14.09 -9.04
CA LYS A 10 5.20 -12.92 -9.80
C LYS A 10 5.69 -11.81 -8.86
N THR A 11 6.77 -12.08 -8.14
CA THR A 11 7.34 -11.18 -7.12
C THR A 11 7.68 -9.79 -7.66
N GLU A 12 8.20 -9.69 -8.89
CA GLU A 12 8.55 -8.42 -9.52
C GLU A 12 7.32 -7.51 -9.72
N LEU A 13 6.19 -8.09 -10.13
CA LEU A 13 4.94 -7.34 -10.28
C LEU A 13 4.38 -6.90 -8.93
N LEU A 14 4.56 -7.72 -7.88
CA LEU A 14 4.18 -7.35 -6.52
C LEU A 14 5.02 -6.17 -6.02
N LEU A 15 6.33 -6.18 -6.28
CA LEU A 15 7.23 -5.07 -5.94
C LEU A 15 6.83 -3.79 -6.69
N ILE A 16 6.61 -3.85 -8.01
CA ILE A 16 6.18 -2.69 -8.80
C ILE A 16 4.89 -2.10 -8.23
N LYS A 17 3.90 -2.95 -7.91
CA LYS A 17 2.63 -2.49 -7.31
C LYS A 17 2.81 -1.91 -5.92
N LEU A 18 3.70 -2.47 -5.11
CA LEU A 18 3.97 -1.97 -3.77
C LEU A 18 4.57 -0.55 -3.84
N PHE A 19 5.57 -0.33 -4.70
CA PHE A 19 6.18 0.99 -4.84
C PHE A 19 5.25 2.02 -5.50
N ASP A 20 4.43 1.62 -6.46
CA ASP A 20 3.36 2.47 -6.99
C ASP A 20 2.40 2.91 -5.87
N ARG A 21 1.96 1.98 -5.01
CA ARG A 21 1.12 2.34 -3.87
C ARG A 21 1.85 3.23 -2.86
N PHE A 22 3.12 2.97 -2.61
CA PHE A 22 3.93 3.78 -1.70
C PHE A 22 3.95 5.24 -2.14
N HIS A 23 4.17 5.51 -3.42
CA HIS A 23 4.08 6.86 -3.97
C HIS A 23 2.65 7.44 -3.91
N ASN A 24 1.63 6.63 -4.21
CA ASN A 24 0.25 7.08 -4.19
C ASN A 24 -0.20 7.54 -2.79
N ILE A 25 0.24 6.87 -1.72
CA ILE A 25 -0.14 7.29 -0.36
C ILE A 25 0.61 8.56 0.09
N GLN A 26 1.82 8.81 -0.42
CA GLN A 26 2.55 10.06 -0.17
C GLN A 26 1.80 11.29 -0.70
N THR A 27 1.07 11.13 -1.81
CA THR A 27 0.38 12.21 -2.53
C THR A 27 -1.15 12.18 -2.37
N VAL A 28 -1.67 11.34 -1.47
CA VAL A 28 -3.12 11.12 -1.29
C VAL A 28 -3.88 12.36 -0.81
N SER A 29 -3.18 13.34 -0.22
CA SER A 29 -3.76 14.61 0.23
C SER A 29 -4.44 15.41 -0.89
N ILE A 30 -4.00 15.24 -2.14
CA ILE A 30 -4.56 15.90 -3.33
C ILE A 30 -5.95 15.35 -3.69
N LYS A 31 -6.28 14.14 -3.23
CA LYS A 31 -7.57 13.49 -3.52
C LYS A 31 -8.67 13.97 -2.56
N PRO A 32 -9.95 13.94 -2.99
CA PRO A 32 -11.10 14.15 -2.11
C PRO A 32 -11.11 13.16 -0.93
N TYR A 33 -11.76 13.55 0.17
CA TYR A 33 -11.78 12.78 1.42
C TYR A 33 -12.23 11.33 1.22
N GLU A 34 -13.34 11.09 0.52
CA GLU A 34 -13.84 9.72 0.27
C GLU A 34 -12.79 8.85 -0.43
N LYS A 35 -12.17 9.38 -1.48
CA LYS A 35 -11.14 8.65 -2.24
C LYS A 35 -9.87 8.42 -1.41
N ARG A 36 -9.52 9.36 -0.54
CA ARG A 36 -8.42 9.22 0.40
C ARG A 36 -8.69 8.06 1.38
N GLN A 37 -9.89 7.99 1.95
CA GLN A 37 -10.28 6.92 2.87
C GLN A 37 -10.25 5.54 2.19
N GLU A 38 -10.74 5.42 0.95
CA GLU A 38 -10.61 4.19 0.17
C GLU A 38 -9.14 3.75 -0.01
N ILE A 39 -8.28 4.70 -0.39
CA ILE A 39 -6.85 4.43 -0.60
C ILE A 39 -6.16 4.00 0.70
N ILE A 40 -6.49 4.63 1.82
CA ILE A 40 -5.94 4.29 3.14
C ILE A 40 -6.38 2.89 3.55
N LEU A 41 -7.68 2.59 3.43
CA LEU A 41 -8.23 1.28 3.80
C LEU A 41 -7.59 0.16 2.97
N GLU A 42 -7.49 0.35 1.65
CA GLU A 42 -6.82 -0.60 0.75
C GLU A 42 -5.34 -0.77 1.12
N THR A 43 -4.65 0.33 1.46
CA THR A 43 -3.23 0.30 1.86
C THR A 43 -3.04 -0.50 3.14
N GLN A 44 -3.90 -0.30 4.13
CA GLN A 44 -3.86 -1.02 5.40
C GLN A 44 -4.15 -2.52 5.24
N GLN A 45 -5.17 -2.86 4.45
CA GLN A 45 -5.63 -4.25 4.33
C GLN A 45 -4.77 -5.09 3.38
N GLU A 46 -4.23 -4.50 2.31
CA GLU A 46 -3.56 -5.27 1.25
C GLU A 46 -2.06 -4.98 1.16
N PHE A 47 -1.65 -3.71 1.23
CA PHE A 47 -0.27 -3.32 0.91
C PHE A 47 0.69 -3.37 2.09
N ILE A 48 0.23 -3.10 3.31
CA ILE A 48 1.05 -3.32 4.52
C ILE A 48 1.38 -4.81 4.67
N PRO A 49 0.42 -5.76 4.61
CA PRO A 49 0.74 -7.19 4.65
C PRO A 49 1.62 -7.62 3.47
N LEU A 50 1.45 -7.03 2.29
CA LEU A 50 2.31 -7.31 1.13
C LEU A 50 3.77 -6.89 1.40
N ALA A 51 4.01 -5.73 1.99
CA ALA A 51 5.35 -5.28 2.35
C ALA A 51 6.01 -6.21 3.38
N GLU A 52 5.24 -6.67 4.38
CA GLU A 52 5.71 -7.65 5.36
C GLU A 52 6.05 -9.00 4.71
N TYR A 53 5.19 -9.49 3.81
CA TYR A 53 5.41 -10.71 3.05
C TYR A 53 6.70 -10.64 2.21
N LEU A 54 6.95 -9.50 1.57
CA LEU A 54 8.18 -9.24 0.80
C LEU A 54 9.40 -8.94 1.68
N LYS A 55 9.28 -9.03 3.01
CA LYS A 55 10.32 -8.73 4.01
C LYS A 55 10.82 -7.28 3.97
N LEU A 56 10.00 -6.34 3.49
CA LEU A 56 10.27 -4.91 3.41
C LEU A 56 9.65 -4.17 4.61
N ARG A 57 10.13 -4.48 5.81
CA ARG A 57 9.55 -3.97 7.07
C ARG A 57 9.56 -2.44 7.18
N GLU A 58 10.60 -1.79 6.69
CA GLU A 58 10.70 -0.32 6.69
C GLU A 58 9.59 0.33 5.86
N ILE A 59 9.27 -0.26 4.70
CA ILE A 59 8.16 0.17 3.85
C ILE A 59 6.82 -0.04 4.54
N ALA A 60 6.62 -1.17 5.22
CA ALA A 60 5.39 -1.43 5.99
C ALA A 60 5.17 -0.37 7.09
N ILE A 61 6.24 0.03 7.79
CA ILE A 61 6.21 1.07 8.82
C ILE A 61 5.84 2.43 8.21
N GLU A 62 6.48 2.82 7.11
CA GLU A 62 6.20 4.10 6.44
C GLU A 62 4.78 4.14 5.85
N LEU A 63 4.30 3.05 5.23
CA LEU A 63 2.91 2.95 4.78
C LEU A 63 1.93 3.18 5.94
N ASN A 64 2.15 2.53 7.09
CA ASN A 64 1.31 2.70 8.27
C ASN A 64 1.32 4.14 8.80
N LYS A 65 2.48 4.80 8.76
CA LYS A 65 2.63 6.21 9.15
C LYS A 65 1.79 7.13 8.25
N TYR A 66 1.84 6.95 6.92
CA TYR A 66 1.00 7.72 6.01
C TYR A 66 -0.49 7.44 6.21
N CYS A 67 -0.88 6.18 6.42
CA CYS A 67 -2.27 5.83 6.72
C CYS A 67 -2.78 6.59 7.95
N LYS A 68 -1.99 6.64 9.03
CA LYS A 68 -2.35 7.38 10.26
C LYS A 68 -2.42 8.89 10.05
N LEU A 69 -1.50 9.44 9.26
CA LEU A 69 -1.44 10.87 8.96
C LEU A 69 -2.69 11.37 8.22
N TYR A 70 -3.25 10.53 7.35
CA TYR A 70 -4.34 10.92 6.45
C TYR A 70 -5.71 10.34 6.85
N ALA A 71 -5.81 9.66 7.99
CA ALA A 71 -7.04 9.05 8.49
C ALA A 71 -8.07 10.07 8.99
N THR A 72 -7.65 11.30 9.29
CA THR A 72 -8.47 12.45 9.72
C THR A 72 -8.72 13.42 8.58
#